data_AF-A0A212D9N8-F1
#
_entry.id   AF-A0A212D9N8-F1
#
_cell.length_a   1.000
_cell.length_b   1.000
_cell.length_c   1.000
_cell.angle_alpha   90.00
_cell.angle_beta   90.00
_cell.angle_gamma   90.00
#
_symmetry.space_group_name_H-M   'P 1'
#
loop_
_entity.id
_entity.type
_entity.pdbx_description
1 polymer ?
#
loop_
_entity_poly.entity_id
_entity_poly.type
_entity_poly.pdbx_seq_one_letter_code
_entity_poly.pdbx_strand_id
1 'polypeptide(L)'
;MAFGRSHRDPYASSLGQLIEKATFAGVQTEDWGQFMHICDIINTTHDGPKDAVKALKKRISKNYNHKEIQLTLSLIDMCMQNCGPSFQSLIVKKEFVKDSLVKLLNPRYTLPIDIQNRILNFIKTWSQGFPGGVDVSEVKDVYLDLLKKGVQFPSSDAETETARQEIGKLHSELDMVKMNVRVMSAILMENIPGSENHEDIELLQVKYDFRDNQLRCLLFSKLRACEMEDTLTLTSPSPSHLSLIF
;
A
#
# COMPACT_ATOMS: atom_id res chain seq x y z
N MET A 1 7.62 -19.80 36.56
CA MET A 1 6.71 -19.75 35.40
C MET A 1 7.38 -18.93 34.31
N ALA A 2 7.88 -19.57 33.26
CA ALA A 2 8.41 -18.88 32.09
C ALA A 2 7.23 -18.51 31.18
N PHE A 3 6.87 -17.23 31.13
CA PHE A 3 5.91 -16.74 30.14
C PHE A 3 6.52 -16.95 28.75
N GLY A 4 6.01 -17.95 28.04
CA GLY A 4 6.37 -18.18 26.64
C GLY A 4 6.05 -16.92 25.85
N ARG A 5 7.08 -16.30 25.27
CA ARG A 5 6.90 -15.32 24.19
C ARG A 5 6.21 -16.07 23.05
N SER A 6 4.88 -16.00 23.00
CA SER A 6 4.12 -16.55 21.89
C SER A 6 4.61 -15.84 20.62
N HIS A 7 5.34 -16.58 19.79
CA HIS A 7 5.86 -16.12 18.51
C HIS A 7 4.70 -16.11 17.50
N ARG A 8 3.65 -15.35 17.80
CA ARG A 8 2.55 -15.15 16.86
C ARG A 8 3.10 -14.38 15.68
N ASP A 9 2.74 -14.84 14.49
CA ASP A 9 3.06 -14.15 13.25
C ASP A 9 2.59 -12.68 13.34
N PRO A 10 3.47 -11.68 13.11
CA PRO A 10 3.09 -10.28 13.02
C PRO A 10 1.97 -9.96 12.03
N TYR A 11 1.74 -10.81 11.02
CA TYR A 11 0.64 -10.69 10.06
C TYR A 11 -0.61 -11.50 10.45
N ALA A 12 -0.66 -12.09 11.64
CA ALA A 12 -1.87 -12.72 12.16
C ALA A 12 -2.88 -11.69 12.69
N SER A 13 -2.46 -10.47 13.01
CA SER A 13 -3.38 -9.39 13.40
C SER A 13 -4.02 -8.74 12.17
N SER A 14 -5.24 -8.22 12.32
CA SER A 14 -5.93 -7.49 11.25
C SER A 14 -5.11 -6.31 10.73
N LEU A 15 -4.50 -5.55 11.64
CA LEU A 15 -3.59 -4.46 11.30
C LEU A 15 -2.34 -4.96 10.56
N GLY A 16 -1.78 -6.09 10.97
CA GLY A 16 -0.64 -6.72 10.30
C GLY A 16 -0.96 -7.13 8.86
N GLN A 17 -2.14 -7.71 8.61
CA GLN A 17 -2.61 -8.06 7.26
C GLN A 17 -2.80 -6.83 6.38
N LEU A 18 -3.33 -5.73 6.93
CA LEU A 18 -3.49 -4.47 6.20
C LEU A 18 -2.13 -3.91 5.79
N ILE A 19 -1.15 -3.90 6.70
CA ILE A 19 0.23 -3.47 6.42
C ILE A 19 0.85 -4.38 5.36
N GLU A 20 0.68 -5.69 5.48
CA GLU A 20 1.20 -6.66 4.51
C GLU A 20 0.65 -6.39 3.11
N LYS A 21 -0.65 -6.17 2.99
CA LYS A 21 -1.31 -5.88 1.71
C LYS A 21 -0.90 -4.53 1.14
N ALA A 22 -0.84 -3.49 1.97
CA ALA A 22 -0.47 -2.12 1.56
C ALA A 22 0.98 -2.01 1.06
N THR A 23 1.85 -2.94 1.49
CA THR A 23 3.28 -2.95 1.16
C THR A 23 3.67 -4.10 0.23
N PHE A 24 2.70 -4.76 -0.39
CA PHE A 24 2.94 -5.88 -1.29
C PHE A 24 3.61 -5.44 -2.60
N ALA A 25 4.54 -6.25 -3.12
CA ALA A 25 5.30 -5.93 -4.33
C ALA A 25 4.45 -5.65 -5.59
N GLY A 26 3.24 -6.22 -5.67
CA GLY A 26 2.32 -6.00 -6.80
C GLY A 26 1.65 -4.62 -6.80
N VAL A 27 1.73 -3.87 -5.70
CA VAL A 27 1.21 -2.51 -5.58
C VAL A 27 2.10 -1.56 -6.41
N GLN A 28 1.49 -0.85 -7.36
CA GLN A 28 2.23 0.00 -8.30
C GLN A 28 2.72 1.30 -7.65
N THR A 29 1.90 1.94 -6.84
CA THR A 29 2.17 3.23 -6.18
C THR A 29 1.58 3.22 -4.77
N GLU A 30 2.02 4.14 -3.92
CA GLU A 30 1.47 4.36 -2.60
C GLU A 30 -0.06 4.57 -2.66
N ASP A 31 -0.80 3.77 -1.90
CA ASP A 31 -2.22 4.04 -1.60
C ASP A 31 -2.28 4.86 -0.32
N TRP A 32 -2.24 6.19 -0.48
CA TRP A 32 -2.25 7.12 0.65
C TRP A 32 -3.52 7.03 1.48
N GLY A 33 -4.66 6.68 0.87
CA GLY A 33 -5.91 6.44 1.60
C GLY A 33 -5.79 5.23 2.51
N GLN A 34 -5.22 4.13 2.01
CA GLN A 34 -4.95 2.95 2.83
C GLN A 34 -3.91 3.24 3.93
N PHE A 35 -2.88 4.02 3.64
CA PHE A 35 -1.87 4.39 4.66
C PHE A 35 -2.49 5.23 5.78
N MET A 36 -3.35 6.21 5.44
CA MET A 36 -4.04 7.02 6.44
C MET A 36 -4.97 6.16 7.31
N HIS A 37 -5.71 5.23 6.69
CA HIS A 37 -6.54 4.29 7.44
C HIS A 37 -5.72 3.43 8.41
N ILE A 38 -4.52 3.00 8.03
CA ILE A 38 -3.60 2.29 8.92
C ILE A 38 -3.20 3.18 10.11
N CYS A 39 -2.89 4.46 9.90
CA CYS A 39 -2.60 5.41 10.98
C CYS A 39 -3.78 5.56 11.96
N ASP A 40 -5.02 5.64 11.44
CA ASP A 40 -6.21 5.73 12.28
C ASP A 40 -6.36 4.50 13.18
N ILE A 41 -6.15 3.30 12.64
CA ILE A 41 -6.19 2.05 13.43
C ILE A 41 -5.08 2.06 14.49
N ILE A 42 -3.86 2.49 14.13
CA ILE A 42 -2.73 2.57 15.07
C ILE A 42 -3.08 3.50 16.25
N ASN A 43 -3.72 4.63 15.99
CA ASN A 43 -4.05 5.62 17.01
C ASN A 43 -5.26 5.24 17.87
N THR A 44 -6.21 4.49 17.32
CA THR A 44 -7.48 4.16 17.99
C THR A 44 -7.47 2.83 18.73
N THR A 45 -6.51 1.95 18.44
CA THR A 45 -6.42 0.63 19.08
C THR A 45 -5.29 0.56 20.11
N HIS A 46 -5.57 -0.05 21.27
CA HIS A 46 -4.61 -0.12 22.38
C HIS A 46 -3.29 -0.80 21.99
N ASP A 47 -3.35 -1.95 21.29
CA ASP A 47 -2.16 -2.68 20.82
C ASP A 47 -1.70 -2.29 19.40
N GLY A 48 -2.41 -1.36 18.75
CA GLY A 48 -2.13 -0.87 17.41
C GLY A 48 -0.67 -0.49 17.18
N PRO A 49 -0.07 0.36 18.03
CA PRO A 49 1.33 0.76 17.88
C PRO A 49 2.30 -0.43 17.91
N LYS A 50 2.10 -1.38 18.82
CA LYS A 50 2.98 -2.54 18.97
C LYS A 50 2.84 -3.51 17.80
N ASP A 51 1.61 -3.76 17.35
CA ASP A 51 1.34 -4.68 16.26
C ASP A 51 1.80 -4.11 14.91
N ALA A 52 1.61 -2.80 14.68
CA ALA A 52 2.16 -2.13 13.50
C ALA A 52 3.68 -2.24 13.45
N VAL A 53 4.38 -1.93 14.55
CA VAL A 53 5.86 -1.99 14.59
C VAL A 53 6.36 -3.41 14.31
N LYS A 54 5.71 -4.45 14.84
CA LYS A 54 6.07 -5.84 14.53
C LYS A 54 5.86 -6.18 13.05
N ALA A 55 4.75 -5.77 12.46
CA ALA A 55 4.43 -6.03 11.05
C ALA A 55 5.37 -5.28 10.09
N LEU A 56 5.64 -3.99 10.37
CA LEU A 56 6.60 -3.17 9.64
C LEU A 56 8.00 -3.77 9.73
N LYS A 57 8.44 -4.14 10.94
CA LYS A 57 9.74 -4.80 11.16
C LYS A 57 9.84 -6.11 10.39
N LYS A 58 8.79 -6.94 10.38
CA LYS A 58 8.75 -8.18 9.61
C LYS A 58 8.91 -7.92 8.11
N ARG A 59 8.22 -6.90 7.57
CA ARG A 59 8.25 -6.58 6.13
C ARG A 59 9.64 -6.17 5.65
N ILE A 60 10.38 -5.37 6.43
CA ILE A 60 11.70 -4.87 6.01
C ILE A 60 12.87 -5.79 6.41
N SER A 61 12.69 -6.66 7.41
CA SER A 61 13.78 -7.51 7.89
C SER A 61 14.17 -8.57 6.87
N LYS A 62 15.44 -8.55 6.44
CA LYS A 62 16.01 -9.51 5.47
C LYS A 62 15.25 -9.56 4.14
N ASN A 63 14.58 -8.47 3.77
CA ASN A 63 13.86 -8.36 2.50
C ASN A 63 14.81 -7.87 1.40
N TYR A 64 14.71 -8.44 0.21
CA TYR A 64 15.46 -8.05 -0.99
C TYR A 64 14.57 -7.40 -2.05
N ASN A 65 13.25 -7.37 -1.83
CA ASN A 65 12.31 -6.74 -2.73
C ASN A 65 12.31 -5.22 -2.50
N HIS A 66 12.96 -4.48 -3.40
CA HIS A 66 13.09 -3.02 -3.28
C HIS A 66 11.74 -2.30 -3.27
N LYS A 67 10.73 -2.82 -3.99
CA LYS A 67 9.39 -2.23 -4.03
C LYS A 67 8.68 -2.34 -2.69
N GLU A 68 8.73 -3.52 -2.07
CA GLU A 68 8.17 -3.73 -0.72
C GLU A 68 8.85 -2.83 0.31
N ILE A 69 10.19 -2.73 0.25
CA ILE A 69 10.96 -1.87 1.14
C ILE A 69 10.56 -0.40 0.94
N GLN A 70 10.49 0.06 -0.31
CA GLN A 70 10.08 1.43 -0.64
C GLN A 70 8.69 1.76 -0.07
N LEU A 71 7.68 0.93 -0.36
CA LEU A 71 6.31 1.12 0.14
C LEU A 71 6.26 1.12 1.67
N THR A 72 7.06 0.26 2.30
CA THR A 72 7.11 0.19 3.77
C THR A 72 7.76 1.42 4.38
N LEU A 73 8.82 1.96 3.75
CA LEU A 73 9.43 3.22 4.18
C LEU A 73 8.44 4.39 4.00
N SER A 74 7.67 4.42 2.90
CA SER A 74 6.59 5.40 2.70
C SER A 74 5.52 5.31 3.80
N LEU A 75 5.12 4.09 4.18
CA LEU A 75 4.17 3.89 5.27
C LEU A 75 4.74 4.31 6.63
N ILE A 76 6.00 3.97 6.93
CA ILE A 76 6.68 4.40 8.17
C ILE A 76 6.71 5.93 8.26
N ASP A 77 7.02 6.62 7.17
CA ASP A 77 7.02 8.08 7.10
C ASP A 77 5.65 8.67 7.45
N MET A 78 4.60 8.16 6.79
CA MET A 78 3.21 8.55 7.05
C MET A 78 2.83 8.32 8.51
N CYS A 79 3.16 7.15 9.08
CA CYS A 79 2.87 6.84 10.48
C CYS A 79 3.66 7.73 11.45
N MET A 80 4.92 8.07 11.16
CA MET A 80 5.70 8.96 12.02
C MET A 80 5.12 10.38 12.07
N GLN A 81 4.52 10.85 10.98
CA GLN A 81 3.88 12.16 10.89
C GLN A 81 2.47 12.20 11.49
N ASN A 82 1.73 11.08 11.46
CA ASN A 82 0.30 11.05 11.82
C ASN A 82 -0.03 10.22 13.07
N CYS A 83 0.91 9.46 13.62
CA CYS A 83 0.72 8.69 14.84
C CYS A 83 1.34 9.38 16.06
N GLY A 84 0.75 9.17 17.22
CA GLY A 84 1.21 9.77 18.47
C GLY A 84 2.49 9.15 19.07
N PRO A 85 2.94 9.67 20.24
CA PRO A 85 4.13 9.21 20.95
C PRO A 85 4.17 7.70 21.25
N SER A 86 3.00 7.04 21.40
CA SER A 86 2.89 5.60 21.64
C SER A 86 3.47 4.75 20.50
N PHE A 87 3.39 5.21 19.25
CA PHE A 87 4.00 4.58 18.08
C PHE A 87 5.43 5.08 17.86
N GLN A 88 5.62 6.40 17.87
CA GLN A 88 6.92 7.02 17.60
C GLN A 88 8.01 6.51 18.55
N SER A 89 7.71 6.38 19.85
CA SER A 89 8.64 5.87 20.86
C SER A 89 9.11 4.43 20.63
N LEU A 90 8.37 3.63 19.86
CA LEU A 90 8.74 2.27 19.49
C LEU A 90 9.61 2.24 18.22
N ILE A 91 9.31 3.11 17.24
CA ILE A 91 10.09 3.21 15.99
C ILE A 91 11.50 3.74 16.24
N VAL A 92 11.67 4.72 17.14
CA VAL A 92 12.99 5.32 17.42
C VAL A 92 13.87 4.47 18.35
N LYS A 93 13.40 3.30 18.81
CA LYS A 93 14.23 2.39 19.58
C LYS A 93 15.40 1.87 18.76
N LYS A 94 16.55 1.70 19.42
CA LYS A 94 17.77 1.17 18.81
C LYS A 94 17.53 -0.17 18.16
N GLU A 95 16.68 -1.02 18.76
CA GLU A 95 16.30 -2.31 18.18
C GLU A 95 15.64 -2.14 16.80
N PHE A 96 14.67 -1.25 16.64
CA PHE A 96 14.02 -1.07 15.34
C PHE A 96 14.97 -0.42 14.33
N VAL A 97 15.59 0.71 14.70
CA VAL A 97 16.46 1.49 13.81
C VAL A 97 17.69 0.67 13.40
N LYS A 98 18.42 0.10 14.35
CA LYS A 98 19.67 -0.63 14.05
C LYS A 98 19.40 -1.98 13.41
N ASP A 99 18.47 -2.77 13.93
CA ASP A 99 18.28 -4.14 13.45
C ASP A 99 17.43 -4.25 12.18
N SER A 100 16.72 -3.20 11.81
CA SER A 100 15.85 -3.20 10.64
C SER A 100 16.36 -2.22 9.59
N LEU A 101 16.43 -0.92 9.90
CA LEU A 101 16.81 0.12 8.93
C LEU A 101 18.30 0.11 8.59
N VAL A 102 19.19 0.15 9.59
CA VAL A 102 20.65 0.18 9.34
C VAL A 102 21.11 -1.14 8.69
N LYS A 103 20.48 -2.28 9.01
CA LYS A 103 20.83 -3.55 8.35
C LYS A 103 20.52 -3.54 6.86
N LEU A 104 19.46 -2.86 6.42
CA LEU A 104 19.12 -2.73 5.01
C LEU A 104 20.19 -1.97 4.21
N LEU A 105 20.91 -1.04 4.84
CA LEU A 105 22.03 -0.32 4.22
C LEU A 105 23.27 -1.20 3.94
N ASN A 106 23.24 -2.49 4.29
CA ASN A 106 24.31 -3.40 3.92
C ASN A 106 24.37 -3.56 2.38
N PRO A 107 25.55 -3.45 1.74
CA PRO A 107 25.71 -3.58 0.30
C PRO A 107 25.12 -4.87 -0.31
N ARG A 108 24.95 -5.93 0.50
CA ARG A 108 24.31 -7.20 0.06
C ARG A 108 22.87 -7.03 -0.43
N TYR A 109 22.14 -6.01 0.01
CA TYR A 109 20.77 -5.77 -0.44
C TYR A 109 20.69 -4.96 -1.74
N THR A 110 21.83 -4.42 -2.22
CA THR A 110 21.95 -3.64 -3.46
C THR A 110 20.83 -2.61 -3.63
N LEU A 111 20.49 -1.90 -2.55
CA LEU A 111 19.38 -0.95 -2.55
C LEU A 111 19.67 0.25 -3.46
N PRO A 112 18.66 0.76 -4.20
CA PRO A 112 18.74 2.03 -4.89
C PRO A 112 19.18 3.18 -3.96
N ILE A 113 19.95 4.12 -4.50
CA ILE A 113 20.56 5.20 -3.71
C ILE A 113 19.53 6.12 -3.05
N ASP A 114 18.40 6.35 -3.72
CA ASP A 114 17.25 7.10 -3.22
C ASP A 114 16.64 6.43 -1.98
N ILE A 115 16.48 5.11 -1.99
CA ILE A 115 15.99 4.34 -0.84
C ILE A 115 17.01 4.38 0.31
N GLN A 116 18.31 4.26 0.03
CA GLN A 116 19.35 4.38 1.04
C GLN A 116 19.35 5.77 1.70
N ASN A 117 19.28 6.83 0.89
CA ASN A 117 19.21 8.20 1.36
C ASN A 117 17.97 8.45 2.22
N ARG A 118 16.82 7.88 1.85
CA ARG A 118 15.59 7.96 2.65
C ARG A 118 15.77 7.35 4.04
N ILE A 119 16.38 6.18 4.13
CA ILE A 119 16.68 5.53 5.41
C ILE A 119 17.62 6.41 6.26
N LEU A 120 18.67 6.95 5.66
CA LEU A 120 19.60 7.85 6.36
C LEU A 120 18.90 9.12 6.84
N ASN A 121 18.01 9.69 6.03
CA ASN A 121 17.22 10.86 6.41
C ASN A 121 16.27 10.57 7.58
N PHE A 122 15.63 9.40 7.63
CA PHE A 122 14.86 9.01 8.82
C PHE A 122 15.72 9.03 10.08
N ILE A 123 16.90 8.40 10.04
CA ILE A 123 17.79 8.31 11.20
C ILE A 123 18.26 9.71 11.64
N LYS A 124 18.66 10.56 10.68
CA LYS A 124 19.07 11.94 10.92
C LYS A 124 17.92 12.76 11.54
N THR A 125 16.76 12.77 10.92
CA THR A 125 15.59 13.54 11.38
C THR A 125 15.14 13.08 12.76
N TRP A 126 15.01 11.78 13.00
CA TRP A 126 14.57 11.28 14.30
C TRP A 126 15.60 11.53 15.41
N SER A 127 16.90 11.61 15.10
CA SER A 127 17.94 11.96 16.08
C SER A 127 17.85 13.39 16.61
N GLN A 128 17.18 14.28 15.88
CA GLN A 128 16.99 15.69 16.24
C GLN A 128 15.80 15.90 17.17
N GLY A 129 14.94 14.89 17.30
CA GLY A 129 13.71 14.95 18.08
C GLY A 129 12.53 15.49 17.27
N PHE A 130 11.34 15.32 17.84
CA PHE A 130 10.08 15.79 17.27
C PHE A 130 9.16 16.27 18.40
N PRO A 131 8.14 17.10 18.08
CA PRO A 131 7.16 17.55 19.06
C PRO A 131 6.51 16.37 19.79
N GLY A 132 6.27 16.51 21.09
CA GLY A 132 5.60 15.46 21.89
C GLY A 132 6.49 14.70 22.89
N GLY A 133 7.75 15.10 23.07
CA GLY A 133 8.57 14.67 24.20
C GLY A 133 9.01 13.20 24.16
N VAL A 134 9.08 12.59 22.97
CA VAL A 134 9.60 11.24 22.81
C VAL A 134 11.12 11.23 23.04
N ASP A 135 11.59 10.29 23.86
CA ASP A 135 13.02 10.09 24.07
C ASP A 135 13.68 9.51 22.80
N VAL A 136 14.55 10.31 22.21
CA VAL A 136 15.29 9.98 20.98
C VAL A 136 16.77 9.64 21.24
N SER A 137 17.17 9.46 22.50
CA SER A 137 18.57 9.19 22.88
C SER A 137 19.12 7.96 22.15
N GLU A 138 18.33 6.90 22.03
CA GLU A 138 18.72 5.66 21.36
C GLU A 138 18.96 5.81 19.85
N VAL A 139 18.08 6.52 19.12
CA VAL A 139 18.29 6.78 17.69
C VAL A 139 19.42 7.78 17.46
N LYS A 140 19.60 8.73 18.39
CA LYS A 140 20.72 9.68 18.38
C LYS A 140 22.06 8.96 18.53
N ASP A 141 22.16 7.98 19.42
CA ASP A 141 23.37 7.14 19.53
C ASP A 141 23.66 6.40 18.22
N VAL A 142 22.63 5.85 17.57
CA VAL A 142 22.79 5.18 16.26
C VAL A 142 23.27 6.16 15.19
N TYR A 143 22.70 7.36 15.13
CA TYR A 143 23.12 8.42 14.21
C TYR A 143 24.60 8.80 14.41
N LEU A 144 25.01 9.06 15.66
CA LEU A 144 26.40 9.39 15.99
C LEU A 144 27.36 8.24 15.69
N ASP A 145 26.95 6.99 15.92
CA ASP A 145 27.74 5.81 15.58
C ASP A 145 27.94 5.68 14.06
N LEU A 146 26.95 6.04 13.25
CA LEU A 146 27.08 6.05 11.79
C LEU A 146 28.02 7.15 11.30
N LEU A 147 27.93 8.35 11.88
CA LEU A 147 28.87 9.44 11.58
C LEU A 147 30.31 9.05 11.93
N LYS A 148 30.55 8.44 13.10
CA LYS A 148 31.88 7.95 13.51
C LYS A 148 32.44 6.91 12.54
N LYS A 149 31.57 6.14 11.88
CA LYS A 149 31.95 5.15 10.86
C LYS A 149 32.16 5.76 9.46
N GLY A 150 32.00 7.08 9.32
CA GLY A 150 32.18 7.79 8.05
C GLY A 150 30.99 7.69 7.09
N VAL A 151 29.81 7.28 7.58
CA VAL A 151 28.59 7.28 6.76
C VAL A 151 28.20 8.72 6.46
N GLN A 152 28.08 9.03 5.16
CA GLN A 152 27.62 10.34 4.69
C GLN A 152 26.11 10.38 4.70
N PHE A 153 25.54 11.39 5.37
CA PHE A 153 24.10 11.64 5.36
C PHE A 153 23.77 12.66 4.27
N PRO A 154 22.58 12.56 3.63
CA PRO A 154 22.13 13.55 2.66
C PRO A 154 22.14 14.96 3.27
N SER A 155 22.66 15.93 2.51
CA SER A 155 22.57 17.34 2.86
C SER A 155 21.15 17.85 2.60
N SER A 156 20.73 18.87 3.35
CA SER A 156 19.42 19.50 3.15
C SER A 156 19.26 20.05 1.73
N ASP A 157 20.36 20.43 1.07
CA ASP A 157 20.35 20.88 -0.32
C ASP A 157 19.94 19.78 -1.30
N ALA A 158 20.37 18.54 -1.07
CA ALA A 158 19.99 17.39 -1.89
C ALA A 158 18.51 17.01 -1.73
N GLU A 159 17.96 17.17 -0.52
CA GLU A 159 16.53 17.02 -0.25
C GLU A 159 15.70 18.08 -1.00
N THR A 160 16.19 19.32 -1.01
CA THR A 160 15.54 20.45 -1.69
C THR A 160 15.54 20.26 -3.21
N GLU A 161 16.64 19.74 -3.77
CA GLU A 161 16.76 19.48 -5.20
C GLU A 161 15.87 18.30 -5.64
N THR A 162 15.78 17.25 -4.84
CA THR A 162 14.87 16.12 -5.10
C THR A 162 13.41 16.59 -5.11
N ALA A 163 13.02 17.40 -4.11
CA ALA A 163 11.69 18.00 -4.07
C ALA A 163 11.40 18.90 -5.28
N ARG A 164 12.39 19.69 -5.74
CA ARG A 164 12.26 20.50 -6.97
C ARG A 164 12.02 19.64 -8.21
N GLN A 165 12.72 18.51 -8.33
CA GLN A 165 12.54 17.59 -9.44
C GLN A 165 11.15 16.95 -9.44
N GLU A 166 10.66 16.52 -8.27
CA GLU A 166 9.30 15.98 -8.14
C GLU A 166 8.23 17.02 -8.47
N ILE A 167 8.37 18.26 -7.99
CA ILE A 167 7.47 19.37 -8.34
C ILE A 167 7.51 19.63 -9.85
N GLY A 168 8.69 19.61 -10.47
CA GLY A 168 8.85 19.77 -11.92
C GLY A 168 8.12 18.67 -12.71
N LYS A 169 8.16 17.43 -12.22
CA LYS A 169 7.45 16.30 -12.82
C LYS A 169 5.93 16.46 -12.70
N LEU A 170 5.43 16.81 -11.52
CA LEU A 170 4.00 17.08 -11.29
C LEU A 170 3.49 18.25 -12.15
N HIS A 171 4.29 19.31 -12.31
CA HIS A 171 3.95 20.41 -13.21
C HIS A 171 3.85 19.95 -14.67
N SER A 172 4.77 19.08 -15.11
CA SER A 172 4.72 18.52 -16.47
C SER A 172 3.48 17.65 -16.69
N GLU A 173 3.13 16.80 -15.73
CA GLU A 173 1.90 16.00 -15.75
C GLU A 173 0.65 16.88 -15.77
N LEU A 174 0.62 17.93 -14.95
CA LEU A 174 -0.47 18.89 -14.94
C LEU A 174 -0.59 19.65 -16.27
N ASP A 175 0.52 20.01 -16.91
CA ASP A 175 0.52 20.68 -18.21
C ASP A 175 0.02 19.76 -19.33
N MET A 176 0.37 18.47 -19.29
CA MET A 176 -0.22 17.47 -20.18
C MET A 176 -1.74 17.35 -19.96
N VAL A 177 -2.20 17.27 -18.71
CA VAL A 177 -3.64 17.20 -18.40
C VAL A 177 -4.37 18.46 -18.87
N LYS A 178 -3.81 19.65 -18.63
CA LYS A 178 -4.38 20.91 -19.13
C LYS A 178 -4.47 20.94 -20.65
N MET A 179 -3.44 20.45 -21.35
CA MET A 179 -3.47 20.35 -22.81
C MET A 179 -4.57 19.40 -23.28
N ASN A 180 -4.70 18.23 -22.65
CA ASN A 180 -5.76 17.27 -22.96
C ASN A 180 -7.16 17.89 -22.75
N VAL A 181 -7.37 18.63 -21.66
CA VAL A 181 -8.63 19.34 -21.40
C VAL A 181 -8.91 20.41 -22.45
N ARG A 182 -7.89 21.18 -22.86
CA ARG A 182 -8.04 22.20 -23.92
C ARG A 182 -8.41 21.58 -25.26
N VAL A 183 -7.73 20.50 -25.66
CA VAL A 183 -8.04 19.78 -26.91
C VAL A 183 -9.45 19.21 -26.84
N MET A 184 -9.84 18.56 -25.74
CA MET A 184 -11.18 18.03 -25.57
C MET A 184 -12.25 19.13 -25.59
N SER A 185 -11.97 20.28 -24.97
CA SER A 185 -12.86 21.45 -25.01
C SER A 185 -12.99 22.00 -26.43
N ALA A 186 -11.92 22.08 -27.21
CA ALA A 186 -11.97 22.58 -28.59
C ALA A 186 -12.80 21.63 -29.48
N ILE A 187 -12.58 20.31 -29.36
CA ILE A 187 -13.37 19.30 -30.06
C ILE A 187 -14.86 19.46 -29.70
N LEU A 188 -15.19 19.63 -28.42
CA LEU A 188 -16.58 19.82 -28.00
C LEU A 188 -17.19 21.15 -28.47
N MET A 189 -16.39 22.20 -28.66
CA MET A 189 -16.85 23.48 -29.22
C MET A 189 -17.09 23.41 -30.75
N GLU A 190 -16.38 22.54 -31.46
CA GLU A 190 -16.59 22.29 -32.89
C GLU A 190 -17.83 21.41 -33.16
N ASN A 191 -18.27 20.63 -32.17
CA ASN A 191 -19.48 19.84 -32.27
C ASN A 191 -20.71 20.71 -31.94
N ILE A 192 -21.71 20.69 -32.84
CA ILE A 192 -23.02 21.29 -32.58
C ILE A 192 -23.93 20.17 -32.04
N PRO A 193 -24.43 20.25 -30.81
CA PRO A 193 -25.35 19.25 -30.28
C PRO A 193 -26.56 19.05 -31.21
N GLY A 194 -26.85 17.80 -31.59
CA GLY A 194 -27.92 17.47 -32.53
C GLY A 194 -27.56 17.60 -34.02
N SER A 195 -26.32 17.97 -34.36
CA SER A 195 -25.79 17.87 -35.72
C SER A 195 -25.00 16.57 -35.96
N GLU A 196 -25.16 15.58 -35.09
CA GLU A 196 -24.49 14.29 -35.25
C GLU A 196 -25.01 13.59 -36.51
N ASN A 197 -24.11 12.90 -37.22
CA ASN A 197 -24.51 12.12 -38.38
C ASN A 197 -25.44 10.99 -37.94
N HIS A 198 -26.61 10.90 -38.58
CA HIS A 198 -27.63 9.91 -38.24
C HIS A 198 -27.11 8.47 -38.40
N GLU A 199 -26.26 8.22 -39.39
CA GLU A 199 -25.64 6.90 -39.62
C GLU A 199 -24.67 6.52 -38.49
N ASP A 200 -23.92 7.50 -37.95
CA ASP A 200 -22.99 7.28 -36.84
C ASP A 200 -23.74 7.04 -35.52
N ILE A 201 -24.85 7.75 -35.30
CA ILE A 201 -25.74 7.51 -34.16
C ILE A 201 -26.35 6.11 -34.26
N GLU A 202 -26.88 5.72 -35.42
CA GLU A 202 -27.48 4.41 -35.64
C GLU A 202 -26.45 3.29 -35.42
N LEU A 203 -25.22 3.44 -35.93
CA LEU A 203 -24.14 2.48 -35.71
C LEU A 203 -23.75 2.35 -34.23
N LEU A 204 -23.69 3.47 -33.49
CA LEU A 204 -23.45 3.45 -32.05
C LEU A 204 -24.59 2.74 -31.33
N GLN A 205 -25.84 3.02 -31.69
CA GLN A 205 -27.03 2.38 -31.12
C GLN A 205 -27.02 0.87 -31.36
N VAL A 206 -26.72 0.43 -32.58
CA VAL A 206 -26.53 -0.99 -32.93
C VAL A 206 -25.42 -1.63 -32.10
N LYS A 207 -24.31 -0.93 -31.86
CA LYS A 207 -23.19 -1.45 -31.04
C LYS A 207 -23.56 -1.56 -29.56
N TYR A 208 -24.32 -0.61 -29.03
CA TYR A 208 -24.85 -0.66 -27.67
C TYR A 208 -25.88 -1.77 -27.52
N ASP A 209 -26.84 -1.88 -28.44
CA ASP A 209 -27.86 -2.92 -28.47
C ASP A 209 -27.24 -4.32 -28.62
N PHE A 210 -26.21 -4.46 -29.47
CA PHE A 210 -25.46 -5.71 -29.60
C PHE A 210 -24.80 -6.10 -28.27
N ARG A 211 -24.18 -5.14 -27.58
CA ARG A 211 -23.54 -5.39 -26.28
C ARG A 211 -24.56 -5.72 -25.20
N ASP A 212 -25.68 -4.99 -25.13
CA ASP A 212 -26.75 -5.23 -24.15
C ASP A 212 -27.41 -6.58 -24.39
N ASN A 213 -27.68 -6.91 -25.65
CA ASN A 213 -28.22 -8.20 -26.03
C ASN A 213 -27.23 -9.34 -25.70
N GLN A 214 -25.94 -9.15 -25.96
CA GLN A 214 -24.90 -10.13 -25.58
C GLN A 214 -24.82 -10.32 -24.06
N LEU A 215 -24.89 -9.24 -23.29
CA LEU A 215 -24.97 -9.28 -21.82
C LEU A 215 -26.23 -9.98 -21.32
N ARG A 216 -27.40 -9.70 -21.92
CA ARG A 216 -28.66 -10.40 -21.65
C ARG A 216 -28.57 -11.88 -21.91
N CYS A 217 -28.04 -12.29 -23.07
CA CYS A 217 -27.83 -13.71 -23.39
C CYS A 217 -26.88 -14.37 -22.39
N LEU A 218 -25.81 -13.68 -21.98
CA LEU A 218 -24.88 -14.19 -20.97
C LEU A 218 -25.56 -14.34 -19.60
N LEU A 219 -26.37 -13.37 -19.19
CA LEU A 219 -27.13 -13.41 -17.95
C LEU A 219 -28.16 -14.53 -17.95
N PHE A 220 -28.92 -14.70 -19.03
CA PHE A 220 -29.86 -15.81 -19.21
C PHE A 220 -29.15 -17.17 -19.21
N SER A 221 -27.97 -17.28 -19.84
CA SER A 221 -27.19 -18.51 -19.82
C SER A 221 -26.70 -18.87 -18.41
N LYS A 222 -26.30 -17.87 -17.62
CA LYS A 222 -25.89 -18.04 -16.22
C LYS A 222 -27.05 -18.37 -15.30
N LEU A 223 -28.20 -17.71 -15.47
CA LEU A 223 -29.42 -18.02 -14.70
C LEU A 223 -29.89 -19.44 -14.97
N ARG A 224 -29.92 -19.87 -16.24
CA ARG A 224 -30.25 -21.25 -16.61
C ARG A 224 -29.24 -22.26 -16.07
N ALA A 225 -27.96 -21.89 -15.97
CA ALA A 225 -26.95 -22.73 -15.33
C ALA A 225 -27.18 -22.88 -13.82
N CYS A 226 -27.54 -21.80 -13.11
CA CYS A 226 -27.93 -21.86 -11.70
C CYS A 226 -29.17 -22.73 -11.48
N GLU A 227 -30.22 -22.59 -12.32
CA GLU A 227 -31.42 -23.44 -12.23
C GLU A 227 -31.10 -24.93 -12.46
N MET A 228 -30.15 -25.25 -13.33
CA MET A 228 -29.71 -26.63 -13.56
C MET A 228 -28.84 -27.19 -12.42
N GLU A 229 -28.08 -26.35 -11.70
CA GLU A 229 -27.33 -26.75 -10.51
C GLU A 229 -28.26 -27.08 -9.32
N ASP A 230 -29.34 -26.32 -9.12
CA ASP A 230 -30.33 -26.59 -8.08
C ASP A 230 -31.10 -27.91 -8.32
N THR A 231 -31.26 -28.30 -9.58
CA THR A 231 -31.96 -29.55 -9.94
C THR A 231 -31.10 -30.79 -9.69
N LEU A 232 -29.77 -30.68 -9.78
CA LEU A 232 -28.83 -31.79 -9.57
C LEU A 232 -28.58 -32.14 -8.08
N THR A 233 -28.94 -31.25 -7.14
CA THR A 233 -28.81 -31.51 -5.70
C THR A 233 -30.01 -32.25 -5.09
N LEU A 234 -31.14 -32.33 -5.79
CA LEU A 234 -32.36 -32.98 -5.30
C LEU A 234 -32.54 -34.44 -5.75
N THR A 235 -31.63 -34.98 -6.57
CA THR A 235 -31.68 -36.38 -7.04
C THR A 235 -30.39 -37.13 -6.70
N SER A 236 -30.15 -37.41 -5.43
CA SER A 236 -29.29 -38.53 -5.02
C SER A 236 -30.15 -39.57 -4.29
N PRO A 237 -30.20 -40.84 -4.71
CA PRO A 237 -30.95 -41.86 -4.00
C PRO A 237 -30.11 -42.37 -2.82
N SER A 238 -30.64 -42.22 -1.61
CA SER A 238 -30.09 -42.83 -0.40
C SER A 238 -30.19 -44.38 -0.49
N PRO A 239 -29.09 -45.12 -0.25
CA PRO A 239 -29.12 -46.57 -0.12
C PRO A 239 -29.20 -46.95 1.36
N SER A 240 -30.38 -47.24 1.88
CA SER A 240 -30.56 -48.09 3.08
C SER A 240 -32.03 -48.23 3.43
N HIS A 241 -32.53 -49.46 3.39
CA HIS A 241 -33.26 -50.11 4.48
C HIS A 241 -33.74 -51.49 4.00
N LEU A 242 -32.83 -52.46 4.03
CA LEU A 242 -33.20 -53.86 4.19
C LEU A 242 -33.44 -54.11 5.67
N SER A 243 -34.71 -54.23 6.06
CA SER A 243 -35.12 -54.93 7.28
C SER A 243 -36.63 -55.16 7.27
N LEU A 244 -37.02 -56.39 6.88
CA LEU A 244 -38.06 -57.28 7.43
C LEU A 244 -39.46 -56.67 7.73
N ILE A 245 -40.58 -57.31 7.40
CA ILE A 245 -41.14 -58.54 8.01
C ILE A 245 -42.37 -58.97 7.15
N PHE A 246 -42.57 -60.29 6.97
CA PHE A 246 -43.77 -61.05 6.55
C PHE A 246 -44.84 -60.40 5.66
#